data_AF-A0A178XTK4-F1
#
_entry.id   AF-A0A178XTK4-F1
#
_cell.length_a   1.000
_cell.length_b   1.000
_cell.length_c   1.000
_cell.angle_alpha   90.00
_cell.angle_beta   90.00
_cell.angle_gamma   90.00
#
_symmetry.space_group_name_H-M   'P 1'
#
loop_
_entity.id
_entity.type
_entity.pdbx_description
1 polymer ?
#
loop_
_entity_poly.entity_id
_entity_poly.type
_entity_poly.pdbx_seq_one_letter_code
_entity_poly.pdbx_strand_id
1 'polypeptide(L)'
;MPIGLNVKRNHIKSIGVIYGYAYEGHCYKLPKPQIMCLSERPTPVAKGDCGFDPSFGYAVWSIDKLERAIVLDIRADDLKTLVLDENLPGNRSPLAYAQAQSLAPQRHRD
;
A
#
# COMPACT_ATOMS: atom_id res chain seq x y z
N MET A 1 26.24 -26.84 12.86
CA MET A 1 24.91 -26.50 13.39
C MET A 1 24.27 -25.50 12.44
N PRO A 2 23.11 -25.75 11.82
CA PRO A 2 22.46 -24.73 11.03
C PRO A 2 21.67 -23.81 11.96
N ILE A 3 21.95 -22.51 11.88
CA ILE A 3 21.16 -21.45 12.51
C ILE A 3 19.83 -21.43 11.75
N GLY A 4 18.80 -22.00 12.37
CA GLY A 4 17.43 -21.88 11.86
C GLY A 4 17.00 -20.42 11.94
N LEU A 5 17.10 -19.70 10.82
CA LEU A 5 16.43 -18.42 10.63
C LEU A 5 14.93 -18.67 10.84
N ASN A 6 14.43 -18.28 12.00
CA ASN A 6 13.01 -18.32 12.33
C ASN A 6 12.32 -17.23 11.50
N VAL A 7 12.05 -17.53 10.22
CA VAL A 7 11.24 -16.68 9.35
C VAL A 7 9.81 -16.78 9.87
N LYS A 8 9.43 -15.86 10.75
CA LYS A 8 8.03 -15.67 11.13
C LYS A 8 7.24 -15.47 9.84
N ARG A 9 6.43 -16.46 9.46
CA ARG A 9 5.46 -16.30 8.38
C ARG A 9 4.44 -15.25 8.85
N ASN A 10 4.64 -14.00 8.48
CA ASN A 10 3.66 -12.94 8.68
C ASN A 10 2.48 -13.20 7.74
N HIS A 11 1.53 -13.96 8.26
CA HIS A 11 0.23 -14.16 7.65
C HIS A 11 -0.57 -12.87 7.78
N ILE A 12 -1.30 -12.54 6.71
CA ILE A 12 -2.30 -11.47 6.73
C ILE A 12 -3.38 -11.88 7.72
N LYS A 13 -3.72 -10.98 8.66
CA LYS A 13 -4.72 -11.24 9.71
C LYS A 13 -5.98 -10.41 9.54
N SER A 14 -5.90 -9.27 8.89
CA SER A 14 -7.05 -8.39 8.69
C SER A 14 -6.95 -7.59 7.40
N ILE A 15 -8.08 -7.03 6.99
CA ILE A 15 -8.23 -6.12 5.85
C ILE A 15 -9.03 -4.90 6.33
N GLY A 16 -8.67 -3.72 5.85
CA GLY A 16 -9.33 -2.48 6.22
C GLY A 16 -9.18 -1.39 5.16
N VAL A 17 -10.07 -0.40 5.23
CA VAL A 17 -9.97 0.83 4.43
C VAL A 17 -9.22 1.86 5.25
N ILE A 18 -8.06 2.29 4.74
CA ILE A 18 -7.16 3.21 5.42
C ILE A 18 -7.38 4.62 4.88
N TYR A 19 -7.76 5.53 5.76
CA TYR A 19 -8.02 6.95 5.46
C TYR A 19 -6.83 7.85 5.76
N GLY A 20 -5.94 7.43 6.66
CA GLY A 20 -4.83 8.22 7.14
C GLY A 20 -3.85 7.36 7.92
N TYR A 21 -2.71 7.94 8.26
CA TYR A 21 -1.66 7.31 9.05
C TYR A 21 -1.07 8.30 10.04
N ALA A 22 -0.52 7.79 11.13
CA ALA A 22 0.22 8.57 12.10
C ALA A 22 1.70 8.20 12.04
N TYR A 23 2.58 9.21 12.02
CA TYR A 23 4.02 9.02 11.99
C TYR A 23 4.70 10.13 12.79
N GLU A 24 5.60 9.77 13.71
CA GLU A 24 6.34 10.71 14.57
C GLU A 24 5.45 11.71 15.33
N GLY A 25 4.27 11.25 15.78
CA GLY A 25 3.31 12.08 16.51
C GLY A 25 2.44 12.98 15.64
N HIS A 26 2.64 12.98 14.32
CA HIS A 26 1.82 13.72 13.37
C HIS A 26 0.84 12.80 12.65
N CYS A 27 -0.36 13.31 12.40
CA CYS A 27 -1.41 12.60 11.69
C CYS A 27 -1.57 13.15 10.29
N TYR A 28 -1.55 12.25 9.31
CA TYR A 28 -1.62 12.56 7.90
C TYR A 28 -2.85 11.89 7.30
N LYS A 29 -3.59 12.64 6.49
CA LYS A 29 -4.71 12.11 5.71
C LYS A 29 -4.21 11.65 4.35
N LEU A 30 -4.62 10.46 3.92
CA LEU A 30 -4.32 9.99 2.58
C LEU A 30 -5.18 10.75 1.56
N PRO A 31 -4.62 11.12 0.39
CA PRO A 31 -5.39 11.82 -0.64
C PRO A 31 -6.52 10.95 -1.21
N LYS A 32 -6.32 9.63 -1.27
CA LYS A 32 -7.32 8.63 -1.64
C LYS A 32 -7.30 7.51 -0.58
N PRO A 33 -8.46 7.10 -0.04
CA PRO A 33 -8.53 5.94 0.84
C PRO A 33 -8.02 4.69 0.12
N GLN A 34 -7.22 3.88 0.80
CA GLN A 34 -6.63 2.66 0.24
C GLN A 34 -7.12 1.44 1.00
N ILE A 35 -7.44 0.35 0.28
CA ILE A 35 -7.77 -0.93 0.91
C ILE A 35 -6.45 -1.65 1.18
N MET A 36 -6.19 -1.98 2.44
CA MET A 36 -4.95 -2.64 2.85
C MET A 36 -5.22 -3.92 3.62
N CYS A 37 -4.46 -4.96 3.29
CA CYS A 37 -4.38 -6.21 4.05
C CYS A 37 -3.14 -6.18 4.93
N LEU A 38 -3.32 -6.40 6.23
CA LEU A 38 -2.33 -6.14 7.28
C LEU A 38 -2.08 -7.40 8.13
N SER A 39 -0.86 -7.53 8.67
CA SER A 39 -0.43 -8.65 9.52
C SER A 39 -0.94 -8.57 10.96
N GLU A 40 -1.56 -7.45 11.33
CA GLU A 40 -2.11 -7.19 12.67
C GLU A 40 -3.64 -7.04 12.65
N ARG A 41 -4.26 -7.07 13.83
CA ARG A 41 -5.69 -6.78 13.99
C ARG A 41 -5.87 -5.30 14.40
N PRO A 42 -6.98 -4.67 13.99
CA PRO A 42 -7.26 -3.31 14.40
C PRO A 42 -7.45 -3.22 15.91
N THR A 43 -6.97 -2.13 16.49
CA THR A 43 -7.24 -1.71 17.86
C THR A 43 -8.04 -0.41 17.86
N PRO A 44 -8.84 -0.12 18.90
CA PRO A 44 -9.54 1.16 19.01
C PRO A 44 -8.53 2.32 19.00
N VAL A 45 -8.86 3.40 18.29
CA VAL A 45 -8.02 4.59 18.25
C VAL A 45 -7.93 5.22 19.64
N ALA A 46 -6.72 5.54 20.09
CA ALA A 46 -6.54 6.30 21.32
C ALA A 46 -7.13 7.71 21.14
N LYS A 47 -7.85 8.20 22.15
CA LYS A 47 -8.44 9.55 22.10
C LYS A 47 -7.32 10.59 21.97
N GLY A 48 -7.36 11.41 20.92
CA GLY A 48 -6.36 12.43 20.64
C GLY A 48 -6.83 13.47 19.62
N ASP A 49 -5.98 14.44 19.34
CA ASP A 49 -6.31 15.62 18.52
C ASP A 49 -6.29 15.37 17.00
N CYS A 50 -6.20 14.11 16.59
CA CYS A 50 -6.09 13.71 15.19
C CYS A 50 -7.43 13.65 14.45
N GLY A 51 -8.55 13.86 15.15
CA GLY A 51 -9.89 13.86 14.57
C GLY A 51 -10.44 12.45 14.23
N PHE A 52 -9.73 11.39 14.61
CA PHE A 52 -10.18 10.01 14.47
C PHE A 52 -10.69 9.50 15.82
N ASP A 53 -12.00 9.65 16.04
CA ASP A 53 -12.63 9.24 17.31
C ASP A 53 -13.16 7.79 17.23
N PRO A 54 -12.88 6.93 18.24
CA PRO A 54 -13.43 5.57 18.29
C PRO A 54 -14.97 5.52 18.30
N SER A 55 -15.66 6.58 18.73
CA SER A 55 -17.14 6.68 18.69
C SER A 55 -17.72 6.66 17.27
N PHE A 56 -16.95 7.09 16.26
CA PHE A 56 -17.33 6.98 14.85
C PHE A 56 -16.97 5.61 14.24
N GLY A 57 -16.47 4.67 15.04
CA GLY A 57 -16.07 3.34 14.59
C GLY A 57 -14.69 3.30 13.92
N TYR A 58 -13.88 4.35 14.06
CA TYR A 58 -12.50 4.30 13.58
C TYR A 58 -11.67 3.33 14.42
N ALA A 59 -10.79 2.61 13.72
CA ALA A 59 -9.79 1.74 14.33
C ALA A 59 -8.42 2.02 13.70
N VAL A 60 -7.37 1.70 14.45
CA VAL A 60 -5.97 1.88 14.03
C VAL A 60 -5.26 0.54 14.01
N TRP A 61 -4.31 0.41 13.10
CA TRP A 61 -3.34 -0.66 13.08
C TRP A 61 -1.98 -0.07 13.47
N SER A 62 -1.36 -0.64 14.50
CA SER A 62 0.03 -0.34 14.84
C SER A 62 0.91 -1.38 14.18
N ILE A 63 1.75 -0.98 13.24
CA ILE A 63 2.55 -1.90 12.43
C ILE A 63 3.95 -1.32 12.32
N ASP A 64 4.97 -2.18 12.44
CA ASP A 64 6.36 -1.77 12.26
C ASP A 64 6.68 -1.50 10.78
N LYS A 65 7.66 -0.64 10.50
CA LYS A 65 8.02 -0.20 9.14
C LYS A 65 8.45 -1.34 8.22
N LEU A 66 8.96 -2.44 8.77
CA LEU A 66 9.47 -3.59 8.03
C LEU A 66 8.45 -4.73 7.91
N GLU A 67 7.24 -4.54 8.42
CA GLU A 67 6.17 -5.54 8.35
C GLU A 67 5.52 -5.60 6.97
N ARG A 68 4.95 -6.77 6.66
CA ARG A 68 4.34 -7.03 5.36
C ARG A 68 2.92 -6.42 5.30
N ALA A 69 2.70 -5.54 4.33
CA ALA A 69 1.37 -5.03 3.96
C ALA A 69 1.09 -5.28 2.47
N ILE A 70 -0.18 -5.47 2.12
CA ILE A 70 -0.63 -5.59 0.72
C ILE A 70 -1.67 -4.51 0.46
N VAL A 71 -1.44 -3.66 -0.54
CA VAL A 71 -2.40 -2.64 -0.98
C VAL A 71 -3.21 -3.19 -2.14
N LEU A 72 -4.53 -3.10 -2.05
CA LEU A 72 -5.48 -3.49 -3.08
C LEU A 72 -5.98 -2.24 -3.80
N ASP A 73 -5.69 -2.12 -5.10
CA ASP A 73 -6.31 -1.13 -5.98
C ASP A 73 -7.36 -1.84 -6.83
N ILE A 74 -8.64 -1.49 -6.63
CA ILE A 74 -9.76 -2.05 -7.38
C ILE A 74 -10.33 -0.93 -8.24
N ARG A 75 -10.37 -1.14 -9.55
CA ARG A 75 -10.93 -0.21 -10.53
C ARG A 75 -12.05 -0.92 -11.29
N ALA A 76 -13.18 -0.26 -11.42
CA ALA A 76 -14.30 -0.72 -12.23
C ALA A 76 -14.51 0.31 -13.33
N ASP A 77 -14.23 -0.09 -14.57
CA ASP A 77 -14.39 0.71 -15.78
C ASP A 77 -14.59 -0.23 -16.97
N ASP A 78 -14.81 0.31 -18.17
CA ASP A 78 -14.88 -0.51 -19.39
C ASP A 78 -13.52 -1.15 -19.74
N LEU A 79 -13.56 -2.23 -20.52
CA LEU A 79 -12.35 -3.02 -20.85
C LEU A 79 -11.35 -2.21 -21.68
N LYS A 80 -11.81 -1.19 -22.41
CA LYS A 80 -10.95 -0.30 -23.18
C LYS A 80 -10.16 0.59 -22.21
N THR A 81 -10.80 1.20 -21.24
CA THR A 81 -10.14 2.07 -20.26
C THR A 81 -9.27 1.28 -19.29
N LEU A 82 -9.75 0.15 -18.75
CA LEU A 82 -8.99 -0.68 -17.82
C LEU A 82 -7.76 -1.36 -18.45
N VAL A 83 -7.82 -1.74 -19.73
CA VAL A 83 -6.76 -2.54 -20.37
C VAL A 83 -6.05 -1.80 -21.49
N LEU A 84 -6.78 -1.20 -22.42
CA LEU A 84 -6.17 -0.58 -23.60
C LEU A 84 -5.57 0.77 -23.22
N ASP A 85 -6.32 1.70 -22.64
CA ASP A 85 -5.87 3.07 -22.39
C ASP A 85 -4.77 3.15 -21.30
N GLU A 86 -4.78 2.25 -20.32
CA GLU A 86 -3.71 2.16 -19.29
C GLU A 86 -2.38 1.57 -19.80
N ASN A 87 -2.44 0.76 -20.87
CA ASN A 87 -1.26 0.10 -21.47
C ASN A 87 -0.84 0.72 -22.81
N LEU A 88 -1.64 1.64 -23.35
CA LEU A 88 -1.26 2.42 -24.53
C LEU A 88 -0.16 3.42 -24.16
N PRO A 89 0.96 3.44 -24.90
CA PRO A 89 2.05 4.40 -24.68
C PRO A 89 1.57 5.80 -25.04
N GLY A 90 1.19 6.58 -24.01
CA GLY A 90 0.71 7.94 -24.18
C GLY A 90 0.08 8.56 -22.92
N ASN A 91 -0.45 7.74 -22.01
CA ASN A 91 -1.17 8.23 -20.82
C ASN A 91 -0.35 8.19 -19.50
N ARG A 92 0.93 7.79 -19.55
CA ARG A 92 1.84 7.84 -18.38
C ARG A 92 2.77 9.03 -18.53
N SER A 93 2.98 9.79 -17.44
CA SER A 93 3.94 10.89 -17.45
C SER A 93 5.32 10.38 -17.89
N PRO A 94 6.12 11.17 -18.64
CA PRO A 94 7.42 10.74 -19.19
C PRO A 94 8.39 10.15 -18.15
N LEU A 95 8.23 10.52 -16.88
CA LEU A 95 9.02 10.02 -15.76
C LEU A 95 8.85 8.52 -15.48
N ALA A 96 7.71 7.92 -15.84
CA ALA A 96 7.47 6.49 -15.64
C ALA A 96 8.32 5.61 -16.59
N TYR A 97 8.63 6.11 -17.80
CA TYR A 97 9.51 5.42 -18.73
C TYR A 97 10.99 5.55 -18.36
N ALA A 98 11.39 6.67 -17.75
CA ALA A 98 12.77 6.88 -17.32
C ALA A 98 13.24 5.83 -16.29
N GLN A 99 12.34 5.39 -15.41
CA GLN A 99 12.66 4.34 -14.43
C GLN A 99 12.56 2.92 -15.01
N ALA A 100 11.69 2.68 -16.00
CA ALA A 100 11.59 1.38 -16.66
C ALA A 100 12.75 1.14 -17.65
N GLN A 101 13.28 2.20 -18.28
CA GLN A 101 14.41 2.09 -19.22
C GLN A 101 15.74 1.76 -18.52
N SER A 102 15.92 2.10 -17.24
CA SER A 102 17.14 1.76 -16.51
C SER A 102 17.22 0.29 -16.05
N LEU A 103 16.09 -0.44 -16.09
CA LEU A 103 15.99 -1.84 -15.64
C LEU A 103 15.83 -2.84 -16.79
N ALA A 104 15.63 -2.38 -18.02
CA ALA A 104 15.56 -3.26 -19.19
C ALA A 104 16.99 -3.66 -19.61
N PRO A 105 17.38 -4.95 -19.55
CA PRO A 105 18.67 -5.39 -20.06
C PRO A 105 18.72 -5.13 -21.57
N GLN A 106 19.56 -4.18 -21.97
CA GLN A 106 19.87 -3.93 -23.38
C GLN A 106 20.56 -5.19 -23.91
N ARG A 107 19.87 -5.98 -24.73
CA ARG A 107 20.51 -7.05 -25.50
C ARG A 107 21.41 -6.38 -26.53
N HIS A 108 22.72 -6.41 -26.28
CA HIS A 108 23.73 -6.09 -27.26
C HIS A 108 23.51 -7.02 -28.46
N ARG A 109 23.14 -6.46 -29.61
CA ARG A 109 23.17 -7.17 -30.88
C ARG A 109 24.59 -6.99 -31.42
N ASP A 110 25.32 -8.10 -31.49
CA ASP A 110 26.52 -8.24 -32.32
C ASP A 110 26.17 -8.10 -33.81
#